data_AF-A0A7V4Q7G3-F1
#
_entry.id   AF-A0A7V4Q7G3-F1
#
_cell.length_a   1.000
_cell.length_b   1.000
_cell.length_c   1.000
_cell.angle_alpha   90.00
_cell.angle_beta   90.00
_cell.angle_gamma   90.00
#
_symmetry.space_group_name_H-M   'P 1'
#
loop_
_entity.id
_entity.type
_entity.pdbx_description
1 polymer ?
#
loop_
_entity_poly.entity_id
_entity_poly.type
_entity_poly.pdbx_seq_one_letter_code
_entity_poly.pdbx_strand_id
1 'polypeptide(L)' 'MASENVCTFTDDNFEKEVLQSDIPVLVDFWATWCAPCKAIAPLIDSIAAEYEG' A
#
# COMPACT_ATOMS: atom_id res chain seq x y z
N MET A 1 -2.13 -5.18 -7.44
CA MET A 1 -1.95 -5.62 -6.06
C MET A 1 -2.96 -4.83 -5.24
N ALA A 2 -4.22 -5.22 -5.36
CA ALA A 2 -5.32 -4.59 -4.63
C ALA A 2 -5.98 -5.74 -3.88
N SER A 3 -5.33 -6.13 -2.78
CA SER A 3 -5.93 -6.98 -1.76
C SER A 3 -6.97 -6.15 -1.00
N GLU A 4 -7.83 -6.83 -0.24
CA GLU A 4 -8.99 -6.22 0.43
C GLU A 4 -8.59 -5.08 1.41
N ASN A 5 -7.36 -5.13 1.94
CA ASN A 5 -6.86 -4.23 2.98
C ASN A 5 -5.83 -3.20 2.46
N VAL A 6 -5.82 -2.90 1.15
CA VAL A 6 -4.88 -1.94 0.55
C VAL A 6 -5.61 -0.88 -0.28
N CYS A 7 -5.39 0.39 0.06
CA CYS A 7 -5.91 1.54 -0.69
C CYS A 7 -5.00 1.92 -1.87
N THR A 8 -5.59 2.36 -2.98
CA THR A 8 -4.84 2.91 -4.12
C THR A 8 -4.68 4.42 -3.98
N PHE A 9 -3.44 4.88 -4.08
CA PHE A 9 -3.12 6.30 -4.01
C PHE A 9 -2.78 6.89 -5.38
N THR A 10 -3.28 8.09 -5.62
CA THR A 10 -2.97 8.95 -6.78
C THR A 10 -2.63 10.35 -6.27
N ASP A 11 -2.18 11.22 -7.16
CA ASP A 11 -1.90 12.62 -6.81
C ASP A 11 -3.12 13.32 -6.18
N ASP A 12 -4.34 12.90 -6.53
CA ASP A 12 -5.59 13.49 -6.03
C ASP A 12 -5.87 13.20 -4.55
N ASN A 13 -5.39 12.08 -4.02
CA ASN A 13 -5.70 11.65 -2.64
C ASN A 13 -4.46 11.55 -1.73
N PHE A 14 -3.26 11.62 -2.28
CA PHE A 14 -2.02 11.41 -1.53
C PHE A 14 -1.82 12.43 -0.40
N GLU A 15 -2.13 13.71 -0.63
CA GLU A 15 -1.98 14.75 0.40
C GLU A 15 -2.88 14.46 1.61
N LYS A 16 -4.16 14.18 1.36
CA LYS A 16 -5.15 13.97 2.41
C LYS A 16 -4.94 12.64 3.14
N GLU A 17 -4.71 11.56 2.40
CA GLU A 17 -4.74 10.20 2.98
C GLU A 17 -3.38 9.69 3.42
N VAL A 18 -2.29 10.28 2.93
CA VAL A 18 -0.92 9.89 3.31
C VAL A 18 -0.24 10.98 4.12
N LEU A 19 -0.15 12.21 3.58
CA LEU A 19 0.63 13.27 4.22
C LEU A 19 -0.06 13.88 5.46
N GLN A 20 -1.39 13.90 5.48
CA GLN A 20 -2.20 14.41 6.59
C GLN A 20 -2.74 13.30 7.49
N SER A 21 -2.25 12.06 7.36
CA SER A 21 -2.70 10.94 8.18
C SER A 21 -2.29 11.08 9.64
N ASP A 22 -3.24 10.82 10.54
CA ASP A 22 -3.01 10.77 11.99
C ASP A 22 -2.30 9.46 12.42
N ILE A 23 -2.24 8.47 11.54
CA ILE A 23 -1.57 7.18 11.76
C ILE A 23 -0.45 6.96 10.73
N PRO A 24 0.60 6.18 11.05
CA PRO A 24 1.64 5.84 10.09
C PRO A 24 1.08 5.13 8.86
N VAL A 25 1.53 5.56 7.67
CA VAL A 25 1.11 4.97 6.39
C VAL A 25 2.31 4.29 5.72
N LEU A 26 2.16 3.01 5.38
CA LEU A 26 3.12 2.27 4.56
C LEU A 26 2.69 2.34 3.09
N VAL A 27 3.53 2.94 2.25
CA VAL A 27 3.25 3.07 0.81
C VAL A 27 4.15 2.11 0.02
N ASP A 28 3.53 1.18 -0.72
CA ASP A 28 4.23 0.30 -1.65
C ASP A 28 4.27 0.89 -3.07
N PHE A 29 5.44 1.40 -3.46
CA PHE A 29 5.68 1.88 -4.82
C PHE A 29 6.11 0.70 -5.71
N TRP A 30 5.18 0.20 -6.52
CA TRP A 30 5.39 -0.98 -7.36
C TRP A 30 5.06 -0.72 -8.84
N ALA A 31 5.34 -1.71 -9.68
CA ALA A 31 4.93 -1.72 -11.09
C ALA A 31 4.59 -3.13 -11.59
N THR A 32 3.70 -3.22 -12.58
CA THR A 32 3.22 -4.50 -13.15
C THR A 32 4.31 -5.34 -13.81
N TRP A 33 5.43 -4.73 -14.18
CA TRP A 33 6.60 -5.38 -14.77
C TRP A 33 7.72 -5.63 -13.76
N CYS A 34 7.60 -5.17 -12.52
CA CYS A 34 8.61 -5.35 -11.49
C CYS A 34 8.53 -6.77 -10.87
N ALA A 35 9.39 -7.67 -11.34
CA ALA A 35 9.46 -9.03 -10.80
C ALA A 35 9.82 -9.09 -9.29
N PRO A 36 10.78 -8.29 -8.77
CA PRO A 36 11.05 -8.25 -7.33
C PRO A 36 9.83 -7.78 -6.50
N CYS A 37 9.08 -6.79 -6.99
CA CYS A 37 7.89 -6.27 -6.31
C CYS A 37 6.81 -7.35 -6.20
N LYS A 38 6.60 -8.14 -7.27
CA LYS A 38 5.67 -9.27 -7.25
C LYS A 38 6.04 -10.35 -6.23
N ALA A 39 7.33 -10.56 -5.98
CA ALA A 39 7.80 -11.53 -4.99
C ALA A 39 7.54 -11.04 -3.54
N ILE A 40 7.54 -9.72 -3.33
CA ILE A 40 7.30 -9.09 -2.01
C ILE A 40 5.81 -8.92 -1.73
N ALA A 41 4.97 -8.81 -2.76
CA ALA A 41 3.52 -8.59 -2.64
C ALA A 41 2.79 -9.43 -1.56
N PRO A 42 3.01 -10.76 -1.44
CA PRO A 42 2.31 -11.56 -0.43
C PRO A 42 2.67 -11.17 1.01
N LEU A 43 3.89 -10.68 1.23
CA LEU A 43 4.33 -10.20 2.53
C LEU A 43 3.63 -8.87 2.87
N ILE A 44 3.50 -7.96 1.90
CA ILE A 44 2.77 -6.69 2.07
C ILE A 44 1.31 -6.96 2.39
N ASP A 45 0.66 -7.86 1.65
CA ASP A 45 -0.72 -8.29 1.92
C ASP A 45 -0.89 -8.88 3.33
N SER A 46 0.09 -9.66 3.80
CA SER A 46 0.06 -10.24 5.15
C SER A 46 0.20 -9.18 6.24
N ILE A 47 1.07 -8.18 6.04
CA ILE A 47 1.23 -7.06 6.97
C ILE A 47 -0.04 -6.20 7.00
N ALA A 48 -0.66 -5.93 5.84
CA ALA A 48 -1.91 -5.18 5.75
C ALA A 48 -3.08 -5.90 6.47
N ALA A 49 -3.10 -7.22 6.49
CA ALA A 49 -4.06 -8.01 7.26
C ALA A 49 -3.74 -8.08 8.76
N GLU A 50 -2.48 -7.99 9.17
CA GLU A 50 -2.10 -7.99 10.59
C GLU A 50 -2.38 -6.63 11.26
N TYR A 51 -2.15 -5.54 10.54
CA TYR A 51 -2.29 -4.17 11.04
C TYR A 51 -3.58 -3.51 10.54
N GLU A 52 -4.69 -4.26 10.42
CA GLU A 52 -6.00 -3.72 10.01
C GLU A 52 -6.26 -2.36 10.67
N GLY A 53 -6.17 -1.31 9.85
CA GLY A 53 -6.47 0.08 10.21
C GLY A 53 -7.89 0.43 9.84
#